data_AF-A0AA43CX88-F1
#
_entry.id   AF-A0AA43CX88-F1
#
_cell.length_a   1.000
_cell.length_b   1.000
_cell.length_c   1.000
_cell.angle_alpha   90.00
_cell.angle_beta   90.00
_cell.angle_gamma   90.00
#
_symmetry.space_group_name_H-M   'P 1'
#
loop_
_entity.id
_entity.type
_entity.pdbx_description
1 polymer ?
#
loop_
_entity_poly.entity_id
_entity_poly.type
_entity_poly.pdbx_seq_one_letter_code
_entity_poly.pdbx_strand_id
1 'polypeptide(L)'
;MKNSLERRILIFSLLALTLTIAVNTGFNVESFRRSYRDGILHRAHTFATALKSQVEAVILLGLPLDEIDGISERCQDIVNNDHQISYCLIEASSGIILYHNQEHPQTSEVTYVGNLSPEISILESKTMGKIYDHASLLYDYNDKVVGRVRIGFQDQILNQLV
;
A
#
# COMPACT_ATOMS: atom_id res chain seq x y z
N MET A 1 55.86 -15.69 21.08
CA MET A 1 55.33 -15.02 19.86
C MET A 1 54.30 -15.84 19.07
N LYS A 2 54.00 -17.10 19.42
CA LYS A 2 52.99 -17.95 18.73
C LYS A 2 51.54 -17.45 18.89
N ASN A 3 51.18 -17.01 20.10
CA ASN A 3 49.82 -16.53 20.42
C ASN A 3 49.39 -15.27 19.65
N SER A 4 50.33 -14.48 19.10
CA SER A 4 50.00 -13.26 18.36
C SER A 4 49.47 -13.57 16.96
N LEU A 5 49.96 -14.62 16.30
CA LEU A 5 49.55 -14.97 14.94
C LEU A 5 48.20 -15.68 14.96
N GLU A 6 48.05 -16.68 15.85
CA GLU A 6 46.78 -17.39 16.05
C GLU A 6 45.65 -16.42 16.44
N ARG A 7 45.90 -15.52 17.39
CA ARG A 7 44.90 -14.50 17.79
C ARG A 7 44.55 -13.54 16.65
N ARG A 8 45.52 -13.12 15.83
CA ARG A 8 45.26 -12.24 14.68
C ARG A 8 44.40 -12.96 13.63
N ILE A 9 44.74 -14.21 13.29
CA ILE A 9 43.97 -15.01 12.33
C ILE A 9 42.54 -15.20 12.85
N LEU A 10 42.36 -15.58 14.11
CA LEU A 10 41.03 -15.74 14.71
C LEU A 10 40.21 -14.43 14.67
N ILE A 11 40.83 -13.28 14.96
CA ILE A 11 40.15 -11.98 14.87
C ILE A 11 39.77 -11.66 13.42
N PHE A 12 40.66 -11.89 12.46
CA PHE A 12 40.35 -11.66 11.04
C PHE A 12 39.23 -12.57 10.55
N SER A 13 39.24 -13.85 10.91
CA SER A 13 38.16 -14.79 10.60
C SER A 13 36.84 -14.37 11.23
N LEU A 14 36.84 -13.95 12.51
CA LEU A 14 35.66 -13.45 13.19
C LEU A 14 35.11 -12.18 12.52
N LEU A 15 35.97 -11.22 12.20
CA LEU A 15 35.58 -9.99 11.52
C LEU A 15 35.01 -10.27 10.14
N ALA A 16 35.67 -11.14 9.36
CA ALA A 16 35.19 -11.52 8.04
C ALA A 16 33.82 -12.20 8.13
N LEU A 17 33.66 -13.17 9.04
CA LEU A 17 32.40 -13.88 9.23
C LEU A 17 31.28 -12.92 9.67
N THR A 18 31.58 -12.04 10.63
CA THR A 18 30.61 -11.05 11.14
C THR A 18 30.20 -10.08 10.05
N LEU A 19 31.15 -9.58 9.26
CA LEU A 19 30.88 -8.68 8.14
C LEU A 19 30.01 -9.37 7.08
N THR A 20 30.33 -10.61 6.72
CA THR A 20 29.54 -11.39 5.77
C THR A 20 28.11 -11.59 6.26
N ILE A 21 27.93 -11.96 7.53
CA ILE A 21 26.60 -12.13 8.12
C ILE A 21 25.84 -10.80 8.13
N ALA A 22 26.48 -9.71 8.58
CA ALA A 22 25.85 -8.38 8.64
C ALA A 22 25.36 -7.90 7.27
N VAL A 23 26.21 -8.04 6.24
CA VAL A 23 25.86 -7.67 4.86
C VAL A 23 24.72 -8.53 4.33
N ASN A 24 24.80 -9.85 4.50
CA ASN A 24 23.75 -10.77 4.02
C ASN A 24 22.41 -10.51 4.71
N THR A 25 22.41 -10.35 6.03
CA THR A 25 21.21 -10.01 6.81
C THR A 25 20.64 -8.68 6.36
N GLY A 26 21.46 -7.64 6.16
CA GLY A 26 20.99 -6.35 5.67
C GLY A 26 20.29 -6.44 4.31
N PHE A 27 20.86 -7.19 3.36
CA PHE A 27 20.22 -7.43 2.07
C PHE A 27 18.91 -8.22 2.20
N ASN A 28 18.88 -9.25 3.05
CA ASN A 28 17.69 -10.06 3.25
C ASN A 28 16.55 -9.26 3.87
N VAL A 29 16.83 -8.41 4.85
CA VAL A 29 15.82 -7.55 5.48
C VAL A 29 15.20 -6.59 4.47
N GLU A 30 16.01 -5.88 3.68
CA GLU A 30 15.48 -4.94 2.68
C GLU A 30 14.73 -5.67 1.55
N SER A 31 15.22 -6.83 1.11
CA SER A 31 14.54 -7.66 0.11
C SER A 31 13.18 -8.13 0.63
N PHE A 32 13.14 -8.66 1.87
CA PHE A 32 11.91 -9.11 2.51
C PHE A 32 10.90 -7.98 2.67
N ARG A 33 11.34 -6.80 3.13
CA ARG A 33 10.46 -5.63 3.28
C ARG A 33 9.82 -5.22 1.94
N ARG A 34 10.58 -5.25 0.85
CA ARG A 34 10.07 -4.97 -0.50
C ARG A 34 9.07 -6.03 -0.95
N SER A 35 9.43 -7.31 -0.87
CA SER A 35 8.54 -8.41 -1.27
C SER A 35 7.24 -8.40 -0.46
N TYR A 36 7.29 -8.08 0.82
CA TYR A 36 6.12 -7.98 1.67
C TYR A 36 5.22 -6.80 1.26
N ARG A 37 5.80 -5.61 1.06
CA ARG A 37 5.08 -4.44 0.52
C ARG A 37 4.38 -4.77 -0.81
N ASP A 38 5.11 -5.39 -1.73
CA ASP A 38 4.59 -5.74 -3.05
C ASP A 38 3.47 -6.79 -2.94
N GLY A 39 3.55 -7.69 -1.95
CA GLY A 39 2.47 -8.62 -1.60
C GLY A 39 1.20 -7.92 -1.12
N ILE A 40 1.31 -6.89 -0.26
CA ILE A 40 0.16 -6.08 0.15
C ILE A 40 -0.42 -5.32 -1.04
N LEU A 41 0.43 -4.69 -1.85
CA LEU A 41 0.02 -3.95 -3.05
C LEU A 41 -0.73 -4.84 -4.05
N HIS A 42 -0.32 -6.09 -4.23
CA HIS A 42 -1.05 -7.03 -5.07
C HIS A 42 -2.45 -7.36 -4.54
N ARG A 43 -2.61 -7.49 -3.23
CA ARG A 43 -3.94 -7.69 -2.63
C ARG A 43 -4.79 -6.43 -2.73
N ALA A 44 -4.21 -5.25 -2.48
CA ALA A 44 -4.89 -3.97 -2.71
C ALA A 44 -5.38 -3.85 -4.16
N HIS A 45 -4.55 -4.21 -5.14
CA HIS A 45 -4.93 -4.26 -6.56
C HIS A 45 -6.10 -5.24 -6.82
N THR A 46 -6.06 -6.43 -6.22
CA THR A 46 -7.11 -7.44 -6.36
C THR A 46 -8.44 -6.94 -5.80
N PHE A 47 -8.43 -6.33 -4.61
CA PHE A 47 -9.62 -5.72 -4.01
C PHE A 47 -10.13 -4.53 -4.83
N ALA A 48 -9.23 -3.68 -5.31
CA ALA A 48 -9.59 -2.51 -6.11
C ALA A 48 -10.23 -2.93 -7.44
N THR A 49 -9.68 -3.94 -8.10
CA THR A 49 -10.23 -4.47 -9.36
C THR A 49 -11.60 -5.11 -9.15
N ALA A 50 -11.76 -5.88 -8.08
CA ALA A 50 -13.05 -6.49 -7.75
C ALA A 50 -14.10 -5.43 -7.41
N LEU A 51 -13.76 -4.42 -6.62
CA LEU A 51 -14.65 -3.32 -6.26
C LEU A 51 -15.00 -2.46 -7.49
N LYS A 52 -14.01 -2.12 -8.30
CA LYS A 52 -14.18 -1.44 -9.59
C LYS A 52 -15.22 -2.16 -10.46
N SER A 53 -15.07 -3.47 -10.67
CA SER A 53 -15.99 -4.23 -11.51
C SER A 53 -17.42 -4.22 -10.97
N GLN A 54 -17.61 -4.26 -9.64
CA GLN A 54 -18.93 -4.17 -9.02
C GLN A 54 -19.56 -2.78 -9.21
N VAL A 55 -18.76 -1.73 -9.00
CA VAL A 55 -19.21 -0.33 -9.12
C VAL A 55 -19.54 0.01 -10.57
N GLU A 56 -18.66 -0.33 -11.51
CA GLU A 56 -18.88 -0.09 -12.93
C GLU A 56 -20.11 -0.84 -13.44
N ALA A 57 -20.39 -2.06 -12.95
CA ALA A 57 -21.61 -2.77 -13.31
C ALA A 57 -22.90 -2.01 -12.96
N VAL A 58 -22.89 -1.26 -11.85
CA VAL A 58 -24.03 -0.41 -11.44
C VAL A 58 -24.08 0.88 -12.26
N ILE A 59 -22.94 1.52 -12.51
CA ILE A 59 -22.85 2.74 -13.32
C ILE A 59 -23.31 2.49 -14.75
N LEU A 60 -23.01 1.30 -15.30
CA LEU A 60 -23.46 0.89 -16.63
C LEU A 60 -24.99 0.81 -16.76
N LEU A 61 -25.72 0.70 -15.64
CA LEU A 61 -27.19 0.77 -15.61
C LEU A 61 -27.71 2.22 -15.64
N GLY A 62 -26.82 3.20 -15.67
CA GLY A 62 -27.14 4.63 -15.71
C GLY A 62 -27.28 5.27 -14.32
N LEU A 63 -26.93 4.58 -13.24
CA LEU A 63 -26.88 5.17 -11.90
C LEU A 63 -25.62 6.06 -11.77
N PRO A 64 -25.75 7.26 -11.21
CA PRO A 64 -24.59 8.09 -10.94
C PRO A 64 -23.77 7.51 -9.79
N LEU A 65 -22.46 7.79 -9.80
CA LEU A 65 -21.51 7.17 -8.86
C LEU A 65 -21.87 7.46 -7.40
N ASP A 66 -22.44 8.62 -7.09
CA ASP A 66 -22.79 9.10 -5.74
C ASP A 66 -24.14 8.57 -5.21
N GLU A 67 -24.90 7.84 -6.02
CA GLU A 67 -26.18 7.24 -5.62
C GLU A 67 -26.09 5.71 -5.41
N ILE A 68 -24.88 5.15 -5.38
CA ILE A 68 -24.69 3.71 -5.19
C ILE A 68 -24.61 3.38 -3.69
N ASP A 69 -25.64 2.70 -3.18
CA ASP A 69 -25.66 2.23 -1.79
C ASP A 69 -24.74 1.01 -1.57
N GLY A 70 -24.26 0.83 -0.33
CA GLY A 70 -23.53 -0.37 0.08
C GLY A 70 -22.01 -0.36 -0.16
N ILE A 71 -21.47 0.66 -0.85
CA ILE A 71 -20.04 0.72 -1.16
C ILE A 71 -19.19 0.98 0.09
N SER A 72 -19.64 1.84 1.00
CA SER A 72 -18.90 2.14 2.25
C SER A 72 -18.78 0.91 3.14
N GLU A 73 -19.85 0.12 3.24
CA GLU A 73 -19.86 -1.18 3.91
C GLU A 73 -18.89 -2.14 3.24
N ARG A 74 -18.85 -2.17 1.91
CA ARG A 74 -17.90 -2.99 1.16
C ARG A 74 -16.46 -2.58 1.40
N CYS A 75 -16.17 -1.29 1.49
CA CYS A 75 -14.86 -0.78 1.88
C CYS A 75 -14.49 -1.17 3.32
N GLN A 76 -15.44 -1.11 4.24
CA GLN A 76 -15.23 -1.57 5.61
C GLN A 76 -14.93 -3.07 5.67
N ASP A 77 -15.64 -3.89 4.89
CA ASP A 77 -15.38 -5.33 4.79
C ASP A 77 -13.97 -5.62 4.26
N ILE A 78 -13.48 -4.85 3.28
CA ILE A 78 -12.11 -5.03 2.76
C ILE A 78 -11.09 -4.83 3.88
N VAL A 79 -11.22 -3.76 4.65
CA VAL A 79 -10.32 -3.44 5.77
C VAL A 79 -10.45 -4.47 6.91
N ASN A 80 -11.67 -4.93 7.20
CA ASN A 80 -11.90 -5.97 8.21
C ASN A 80 -11.34 -7.34 7.81
N ASN A 81 -11.36 -7.67 6.51
CA ASN A 81 -10.87 -8.96 6.01
C ASN A 81 -9.34 -9.00 5.87
N ASP A 82 -8.69 -7.86 5.64
CA ASP A 82 -7.23 -7.75 5.59
C ASP A 82 -6.76 -6.56 6.42
N HIS A 83 -6.36 -6.83 7.67
CA HIS A 83 -5.88 -5.81 8.61
C HIS A 83 -4.58 -5.11 8.16
N GLN A 84 -3.93 -5.59 7.10
CA GLN A 84 -2.78 -4.88 6.51
C GLN A 84 -3.24 -3.77 5.57
N ILE A 85 -4.49 -3.76 5.12
CA ILE A 85 -5.10 -2.64 4.41
C ILE A 85 -5.60 -1.65 5.45
N SER A 86 -5.15 -0.40 5.37
CA SER A 86 -5.54 0.63 6.34
C SER A 86 -6.81 1.36 5.93
N TYR A 87 -7.06 1.52 4.63
CA TYR A 87 -8.26 2.19 4.15
C TYR A 87 -8.68 1.73 2.76
N CYS A 88 -9.97 1.94 2.48
CA CYS A 88 -10.61 1.81 1.18
C CYS A 88 -11.54 3.00 1.03
N LEU A 89 -11.46 3.69 -0.12
CA LEU A 89 -12.35 4.78 -0.45
C LEU A 89 -12.59 4.87 -1.95
N ILE A 90 -13.67 5.54 -2.32
CA ILE A 90 -13.97 5.91 -3.69
C ILE A 90 -14.16 7.42 -3.73
N GLU A 91 -13.47 8.07 -4.67
CA GLU A 91 -13.61 9.49 -4.91
C GLU A 91 -14.15 9.75 -6.32
N ALA A 92 -14.95 10.80 -6.44
CA ALA A 92 -15.38 11.33 -7.73
C ALA A 92 -14.19 11.88 -8.52
N SER A 93 -14.39 12.10 -9.82
CA SER A 93 -13.42 12.78 -10.69
C SER A 93 -13.03 14.18 -10.19
N SER A 94 -13.88 14.82 -9.38
CA SER A 94 -13.61 16.09 -8.69
C SER A 94 -12.65 15.98 -7.50
N GLY A 95 -12.31 14.76 -7.06
CA GLY A 95 -11.51 14.51 -5.85
C GLY A 95 -12.32 14.51 -4.55
N ILE A 96 -13.66 14.61 -4.64
CA ILE A 96 -14.55 14.48 -3.48
C ILE A 96 -14.67 13.00 -3.13
N ILE A 97 -14.40 12.65 -1.87
CA ILE A 97 -14.61 11.29 -1.35
C ILE A 97 -16.11 11.06 -1.23
N LEU A 98 -16.62 10.01 -1.90
CA LEU A 98 -18.03 9.63 -1.88
C LEU A 98 -18.28 8.47 -0.91
N TYR A 99 -17.36 7.50 -0.88
CA TYR A 99 -17.47 6.31 -0.06
C TYR A 99 -16.14 6.02 0.61
N HIS A 100 -16.17 5.53 1.84
CA HIS A 100 -14.96 5.21 2.59
C HIS A 100 -15.26 4.25 3.75
N ASN A 101 -14.22 3.55 4.22
CA ASN A 101 -14.25 2.89 5.52
C ASN A 101 -14.11 3.92 6.66
N GLN A 102 -14.19 3.47 7.91
CA GLN A 102 -14.16 4.36 9.10
C GLN A 102 -12.94 5.30 9.16
N GLU A 103 -11.74 4.77 8.93
CA GLU A 103 -10.50 5.54 9.00
C GLU A 103 -9.88 5.67 7.61
N HIS A 104 -9.69 6.91 7.14
CA HIS A 104 -9.17 7.19 5.82
C HIS A 104 -8.39 8.52 5.82
N PRO A 105 -7.40 8.69 4.92
CA PRO A 105 -6.69 9.95 4.80
C PRO A 105 -7.58 11.03 4.19
N GLN A 106 -7.65 12.20 4.85
CA GLN A 106 -8.37 13.36 4.31
C GLN A 106 -7.58 13.97 3.16
N THR A 107 -8.21 14.16 1.98
CA THR A 107 -7.54 14.66 0.77
C THR A 107 -6.79 15.98 0.98
N SER A 108 -7.27 16.86 1.88
CA SER A 108 -6.64 18.15 2.22
C SER A 108 -5.37 18.02 3.10
N GLU A 109 -5.14 16.87 3.71
CA GLU A 109 -4.06 16.63 4.66
C GLU A 109 -2.97 15.70 4.11
N VAL A 110 -3.09 15.30 2.85
CA VAL A 110 -2.13 14.40 2.21
C VAL A 110 -1.22 15.15 1.25
N THR A 111 0.08 14.87 1.32
CA THR A 111 1.08 15.40 0.40
C THR A 111 1.61 14.26 -0.48
N TYR A 112 1.71 14.51 -1.78
CA TYR A 112 2.34 13.55 -2.69
C TYR A 112 3.86 13.53 -2.46
N VAL A 113 4.42 12.34 -2.24
CA VAL A 113 5.86 12.14 -2.00
C VAL A 113 6.54 11.55 -3.24
N GLY A 114 5.84 10.66 -3.95
CA GLY A 114 6.36 9.97 -5.12
C GLY A 114 5.43 8.85 -5.56
N ASN A 115 5.89 7.99 -6.46
CA ASN A 115 5.10 6.85 -6.93
C ASN A 115 6.01 5.65 -7.19
N LEU A 116 5.44 4.44 -7.03
CA LEU A 116 6.10 3.19 -7.44
C LEU A 116 5.72 2.80 -8.87
N SER A 117 4.50 3.12 -9.28
CA SER A 117 3.95 2.90 -10.62
C SER A 117 2.92 4.01 -10.92
N PRO A 118 2.32 4.06 -12.12
CA PRO A 118 1.23 5.02 -12.42
C PRO A 118 0.01 4.87 -11.51
N GLU A 119 -0.24 3.65 -11.01
CA GLU A 119 -1.40 3.32 -10.18
C GLU A 119 -1.07 3.39 -8.68
N ILE A 120 0.21 3.36 -8.30
CA ILE A 120 0.64 3.29 -6.91
C ILE A 120 1.39 4.56 -6.53
N SER A 121 0.71 5.42 -5.78
CA SER A 121 1.27 6.64 -5.20
C SER A 121 1.80 6.39 -3.78
N ILE A 122 2.84 7.14 -3.42
CA ILE A 122 3.35 7.24 -2.06
C ILE A 122 2.96 8.62 -1.55
N LEU A 123 2.18 8.64 -0.47
CA LEU A 123 1.63 9.87 0.09
C LEU A 123 2.07 10.01 1.55
N GLU A 124 2.14 11.24 2.04
CA GLU A 124 2.38 11.55 3.44
C GLU A 124 1.11 12.17 4.03
N SER A 125 0.50 11.49 4.99
CA SER A 125 -0.68 11.94 5.72
C SER A 125 -0.28 12.45 7.10
N LYS A 126 -0.85 13.58 7.53
CA LYS A 126 -0.62 14.07 8.91
C LYS A 126 -1.13 13.10 9.98
N THR A 127 -2.17 12.34 9.69
CA THR A 127 -2.82 11.43 10.64
C THR A 127 -2.30 10.00 10.56
N MET A 128 -1.93 9.55 9.36
CA MET A 128 -1.55 8.15 9.09
C MET A 128 -0.06 7.98 8.74
N GLY A 129 0.69 9.07 8.65
CA GLY A 129 2.07 9.07 8.19
C GLY A 129 2.19 8.68 6.71
N LYS A 130 3.33 8.11 6.35
CA LYS A 130 3.60 7.62 5.01
C LYS A 130 2.69 6.45 4.65
N ILE A 131 1.98 6.56 3.53
CA ILE A 131 1.04 5.57 3.01
C ILE A 131 1.37 5.19 1.57
N TYR A 132 1.12 3.93 1.24
CA TYR A 132 1.10 3.43 -0.12
C TYR A 132 -0.37 3.38 -0.58
N ASP A 133 -0.68 4.07 -1.66
CA ASP A 133 -2.04 4.28 -2.17
C ASP A 133 -2.16 3.72 -3.59
N HIS A 134 -2.97 2.68 -3.76
CA HIS A 134 -3.29 2.13 -5.08
C HIS A 134 -4.59 2.73 -5.59
N ALA A 135 -4.54 3.41 -6.73
CA ALA A 135 -5.67 4.08 -7.36
C ALA A 135 -6.05 3.44 -8.70
N SER A 136 -7.29 2.98 -8.82
CA SER A 136 -7.88 2.47 -10.06
C SER A 136 -9.00 3.37 -10.55
N LEU A 137 -8.91 3.83 -11.80
CA LEU A 137 -9.93 4.68 -12.41
C LEU A 137 -11.24 3.91 -12.62
N LEU A 138 -12.36 4.57 -12.36
CA LEU A 138 -13.72 4.10 -12.66
C LEU A 138 -14.23 4.75 -13.94
N TYR A 139 -14.81 3.95 -14.81
CA TYR A 139 -15.33 4.37 -16.10
C TYR A 139 -16.85 4.22 -16.19
N ASP A 140 -17.50 5.14 -16.89
CA ASP A 140 -18.91 4.99 -17.29
C ASP A 140 -19.04 4.23 -18.64
N TYR A 141 -20.28 4.11 -19.13
CA TYR A 141 -20.59 3.44 -20.38
C TYR A 141 -20.00 4.12 -21.64
N ASN A 142 -19.51 5.37 -21.53
CA ASN A 142 -18.85 6.11 -22.62
C ASN A 142 -17.32 6.12 -22.48
N ASP A 143 -16.74 5.23 -21.67
CA ASP A 143 -15.31 5.22 -21.32
C ASP A 143 -14.83 6.53 -20.66
N LYS A 144 -15.74 7.31 -20.06
CA LYS A 144 -15.38 8.53 -19.35
C LYS A 144 -15.01 8.20 -17.91
N VAL A 145 -13.91 8.77 -17.44
CA VAL A 145 -13.51 8.67 -16.04
C VAL A 145 -14.50 9.43 -15.17
N VAL A 146 -15.21 8.70 -14.29
CA VAL A 146 -16.19 9.27 -13.35
C VAL A 146 -15.67 9.36 -11.92
N GLY A 147 -14.65 8.57 -11.59
CA GLY A 147 -14.02 8.56 -10.28
C GLY A 147 -12.84 7.61 -10.22
N ARG A 148 -12.42 7.26 -9.01
CA ARG A 148 -11.40 6.24 -8.78
C ARG A 148 -11.60 5.53 -7.44
N VAL A 149 -11.27 4.26 -7.43
CA VAL A 149 -11.16 3.42 -6.23
C VAL A 149 -9.75 3.57 -5.69
N ARG A 150 -9.61 3.85 -4.39
CA ARG A 150 -8.34 3.99 -3.70
C ARG A 150 -8.30 3.03 -2.53
N ILE A 151 -7.26 2.19 -2.51
CA ILE A 151 -7.02 1.25 -1.43
C ILE A 151 -5.56 1.40 -1.02
N GLY A 152 -5.32 1.59 0.27
CA GLY A 152 -3.98 1.89 0.74
C GLY A 152 -3.69 1.38 2.14
N PHE A 153 -2.40 1.41 2.46
CA PHE A 153 -1.89 0.96 3.75
C PHE A 153 -0.73 1.83 4.25
N GLN A 154 -0.55 1.84 5.57
CA GLN A 154 0.52 2.59 6.24
C GLN A 154 1.88 1.89 6.12
N ASP A 155 2.94 2.66 5.87
CA ASP A 155 4.35 2.19 5.88
C ASP A 155 4.73 1.59 7.24
N GLN A 156 4.07 2.03 8.33
CA GLN A 156 4.26 1.48 9.68
C GLN A 156 4.10 -0.05 9.74
N ILE A 157 3.22 -0.63 8.92
CA ILE A 157 3.00 -2.09 8.86
C ILE A 157 4.27 -2.81 8.38
N LEU A 158 5.07 -2.16 7.52
CA LEU A 158 6.33 -2.71 7.02
C LEU A 158 7.44 -2.67 8.08
N ASN A 159 7.34 -1.76 9.06
CA ASN A 159 8.33 -1.57 10.11
C ASN A 159 8.18 -2.58 11.26
N GLN A 160 7.03 -3.27 11.38
CA GLN A 160 6.83 -4.32 12.39
C GLN A 160 7.60 -5.62 12.09
N LEU A 161 8.23 -5.72 10.93
CA LEU A 161 8.89 -6.93 10.44
C LEU A 161 10.40 -6.98 10.74
N VAL A 162 10.96 -5.93 11.38
CA VAL A 162 12.40 -5.78 11.66
C VAL A 162 12.64 -5.51 13.13
#